data_AF-A0A5B7D0P5-F1
#
_entry.id   AF-A0A5B7D0P5-F1
#
_cell.length_a   1.000
_cell.length_b   1.000
_cell.length_c   1.000
_cell.angle_alpha   90.00
_cell.angle_beta   90.00
_cell.angle_gamma   90.00
#
_symmetry.space_group_name_H-M   'P 1'
#
loop_
_entity.id
_entity.type
_entity.pdbx_description
1 polymer ?
#
loop_
_entity_poly.entity_id
_entity_poly.type
_entity_poly.pdbx_seq_one_letter_code
_entity_poly.pdbx_strand_id
1 'polypeptide(L)'
;MSSRFSRENPEDKPHKRSSIRMGMKLFQLAPESENVTPYATFSKPLRLADGQVELEATLDKAVYDRGEDVGVSVSIANHSSRNVRKIKL
;
A
#
# COMPACT_ATOMS: atom_id res chain seq x y z
N MET A 1 15.30 38.64 9.75
CA MET A 1 15.31 39.23 8.39
C MET A 1 13.87 39.50 7.97
N SER A 2 13.57 40.76 7.64
CA SER A 2 12.20 41.26 7.46
C SER A 2 11.78 41.17 5.98
N SER A 3 10.77 40.36 5.64
CA SER A 3 10.16 40.40 4.29
C SER A 3 8.92 41.29 4.32
N ARG A 4 9.04 42.53 3.81
CA ARG A 4 7.90 43.41 3.52
C ARG A 4 7.23 42.95 2.22
N PHE A 5 6.03 42.40 2.32
CA PHE A 5 5.10 42.28 1.20
C PHE A 5 4.12 43.46 1.26
N SER A 6 4.30 44.46 0.38
CA SER A 6 3.32 45.53 0.20
C SER A 6 2.29 45.07 -0.81
N ARG A 7 1.10 44.71 -0.33
CA ARG A 7 -0.06 44.40 -1.17
C ARG A 7 -1.23 45.23 -0.64
N GLU A 8 -1.59 46.30 -1.36
CA GLU A 8 -2.68 47.21 -0.95
C GLU A 8 -4.07 46.62 -1.24
N ASN A 9 -4.20 45.80 -2.30
CA ASN A 9 -5.43 45.08 -2.65
C ASN A 9 -5.19 43.56 -2.80
N PRO A 10 -6.07 42.69 -2.27
CA PRO A 10 -5.90 41.23 -2.31
C PRO A 10 -5.99 40.61 -3.72
N GLU A 11 -6.50 41.36 -4.70
CA GLU A 11 -6.67 40.93 -6.08
C GLU A 11 -5.46 41.28 -6.99
N ASP A 12 -4.51 42.08 -6.49
CA ASP A 12 -3.38 42.54 -7.30
C ASP A 12 -2.43 41.38 -7.65
N LYS A 13 -1.99 41.29 -8.91
CA LYS A 13 -1.13 40.20 -9.39
C LYS A 13 0.26 40.32 -8.76
N PRO A 14 0.76 39.26 -8.09
CA PRO A 14 2.07 39.31 -7.42
C PRO A 14 3.21 39.59 -8.42
N HIS A 15 4.04 40.59 -8.11
CA HIS A 15 5.15 40.98 -8.97
C HIS A 15 6.31 39.97 -8.90
N LYS A 16 6.78 39.47 -10.05
CA LYS A 16 7.78 38.37 -10.11
C LYS A 16 9.07 38.68 -9.36
N ARG A 17 9.50 39.95 -9.33
CA ARG A 17 10.73 40.40 -8.65
C ARG A 17 10.63 40.37 -7.11
N SER A 18 9.43 40.43 -6.55
CA SER A 18 9.18 40.46 -5.10
C SER A 18 8.46 39.20 -4.59
N SER A 19 8.36 38.15 -5.43
CA SER A 19 7.64 36.91 -5.09
C SER A 19 8.55 35.69 -5.19
N ILE A 20 8.54 34.84 -4.16
CA ILE A 20 9.25 33.55 -4.15
C ILE A 20 8.20 32.44 -4.24
N ARG A 21 8.47 31.42 -5.07
CA ARG A 21 7.66 30.19 -5.11
C ARG A 21 8.34 29.10 -4.30
N MET A 22 7.59 28.52 -3.37
CA MET A 22 8.01 27.35 -2.59
C MET A 22 7.15 26.16 -2.98
N GLY A 23 7.79 25.07 -3.40
CA GLY A 23 7.12 23.79 -3.54
C GLY A 23 7.03 23.12 -2.16
N MET A 24 5.84 22.75 -1.74
CA MET A 24 5.63 21.95 -0.53
C MET A 24 5.01 20.61 -0.91
N LYS A 25 5.37 19.56 -0.18
CA LYS A 25 4.72 18.24 -0.28
C LYS A 25 4.16 17.90 1.08
N LEU A 26 2.89 17.53 1.09
CA LEU A 26 2.28 16.87 2.24
C LEU A 26 2.50 15.36 2.06
N PHE A 27 3.04 14.71 3.09
CA PHE A 27 3.19 13.26 3.13
C PHE A 27 2.16 12.68 4.09
N GLN A 28 1.53 11.58 3.69
CA GLN A 28 0.64 10.81 4.54
C GLN A 28 1.48 9.90 5.42
N LEU A 29 1.31 9.98 6.73
CA LEU A 29 1.85 9.00 7.66
C LEU A 29 0.87 7.82 7.75
N ALA A 30 1.42 6.61 7.93
CA ALA A 30 0.64 5.44 8.28
C ALA A 30 -0.24 5.74 9.52
N PRO A 31 -1.54 5.46 9.48
CA PRO A 31 -2.36 5.56 10.67
C PRO A 31 -1.88 4.53 11.70
N GLU A 32 -2.10 4.80 12.99
CA GLU A 32 -1.91 3.79 14.04
C GLU A 32 -2.81 2.60 13.71
N SER A 33 -2.20 1.48 13.34
CA SER A 33 -2.88 0.37 12.69
C SER A 33 -3.70 -0.42 13.70
N GLU A 34 -5.01 -0.55 13.43
CA GLU A 34 -5.89 -1.53 14.08
C GLU A 34 -5.30 -2.95 13.87
N ASN A 35 -5.24 -3.73 14.95
CA ASN A 35 -4.49 -4.99 15.12
C ASN A 35 -4.96 -6.19 14.27
N VAL A 36 -5.57 -5.97 13.10
CA VAL A 36 -6.05 -7.05 12.24
C VAL A 36 -5.00 -7.35 11.18
N THR A 37 -4.36 -8.50 11.29
CA THR A 37 -3.46 -9.03 10.27
C THR A 37 -4.25 -9.29 8.99
N PRO A 38 -3.85 -8.73 7.84
CA PRO A 38 -4.52 -8.99 6.58
C PRO A 38 -4.46 -10.47 6.23
N TYR A 39 -5.60 -11.03 5.82
CA TYR A 39 -5.67 -12.41 5.37
C TYR A 39 -6.53 -12.53 4.12
N ALA A 40 -6.21 -13.53 3.29
CA ALA A 40 -6.98 -13.88 2.10
C ALA A 40 -7.05 -15.41 1.99
N THR A 41 -8.25 -15.92 1.77
CA THR A 41 -8.51 -17.35 1.58
C THR A 41 -9.06 -17.60 0.19
N PHE A 42 -8.57 -18.64 -0.47
CA PHE A 42 -8.97 -19.04 -1.82
C PHE A 42 -9.17 -20.55 -1.87
N SER A 43 -10.38 -20.99 -2.24
CA SER A 43 -10.67 -22.39 -2.50
C SER A 43 -11.16 -22.55 -3.93
N LYS A 44 -10.53 -23.43 -4.70
CA LYS A 44 -10.95 -23.67 -6.09
C LYS A 44 -10.76 -25.13 -6.52
N PRO A 45 -11.78 -25.74 -7.15
CA PRO A 45 -11.62 -27.04 -7.80
C PRO A 45 -10.70 -26.92 -9.01
N LEU A 46 -9.85 -27.93 -9.19
CA LEU A 46 -8.94 -27.98 -10.34
C LEU A 46 -9.62 -28.64 -11.54
N ARG A 47 -9.49 -28.04 -12.72
CA ARG A 47 -10.02 -28.62 -13.95
C ARG A 47 -9.34 -29.97 -14.22
N LEU A 48 -10.15 -30.97 -14.53
CA LEU A 48 -9.70 -32.34 -14.87
C LEU A 48 -8.99 -33.05 -13.70
N ALA A 49 -9.34 -32.71 -12.46
CA ALA A 49 -8.86 -33.39 -11.26
C ALA A 49 -10.01 -33.53 -10.28
N ASP A 50 -10.08 -34.68 -9.60
CA ASP A 50 -10.95 -34.83 -8.45
C ASP A 50 -10.31 -34.12 -7.25
N GLY A 51 -11.13 -33.37 -6.50
CA GLY A 51 -10.71 -32.56 -5.36
C GLY A 51 -10.44 -31.07 -5.66
N GLN A 52 -10.10 -30.33 -4.60
CA GLN A 52 -9.85 -28.88 -4.64
C GLN A 52 -8.53 -28.50 -3.98
N VAL A 53 -8.07 -27.28 -4.26
CA VAL A 53 -6.92 -26.68 -3.58
C VAL A 53 -7.42 -25.48 -2.79
N GLU A 54 -7.10 -25.48 -1.50
CA GLU A 54 -7.33 -24.37 -0.59
C GLU A 54 -6.00 -23.67 -0.31
N LEU A 55 -6.01 -22.35 -0.38
CA LEU A 55 -4.85 -21.51 -0.21
C LEU A 55 -5.22 -20.37 0.73
N GLU A 56 -4.44 -20.20 1.78
CA GLU A 56 -4.58 -19.13 2.75
C GLU A 56 -3.30 -18.33 2.76
N ALA A 57 -3.42 -17.01 2.61
CA ALA A 57 -2.30 -16.09 2.65
C ALA A 57 -2.53 -15.07 3.77
N THR A 58 -1.50 -14.75 4.53
CA THR A 58 -1.56 -13.80 5.65
C THR A 58 -0.35 -12.89 5.60
N LEU A 59 -0.54 -11.61 5.93
CA LEU A 59 0.52 -10.62 6.07
C LEU A 59 0.81 -10.37 7.56
N ASP A 60 2.07 -10.12 7.91
CA ASP A 60 2.46 -9.83 9.30
C ASP A 60 1.94 -8.47 9.80
N LYS A 61 1.83 -7.49 8.88
CA LYS A 61 1.27 -6.16 9.17
C LYS A 61 0.23 -5.73 8.16
N ALA A 62 -0.66 -4.84 8.60
CA ALA A 62 -1.65 -4.17 7.75
C ALA A 62 -1.07 -2.96 7.01
N VAL A 63 -0.07 -2.31 7.59
CA VAL A 63 0.57 -1.11 7.04
C VAL A 63 2.08 -1.27 7.13
N TYR A 64 2.78 -1.02 6.02
CA TYR A 64 4.24 -1.08 5.93
C TYR A 64 4.79 0.31 5.62
N ASP A 65 5.89 0.63 6.28
CA ASP A 65 6.68 1.81 5.95
C ASP A 65 7.52 1.60 4.69
N ARG A 66 8.00 2.71 4.12
CA ARG A 66 8.77 2.67 2.88
C ARG A 66 10.10 1.94 3.08
N GLY A 67 10.28 0.86 2.32
CA GLY A 67 11.51 0.07 2.32
C GLY A 67 11.54 -1.03 3.38
N GLU A 68 10.42 -1.26 4.07
CA GLU A 68 10.27 -2.43 4.93
C GLU A 68 9.97 -3.68 4.09
N ASP A 69 10.55 -4.82 4.49
CA ASP A 69 10.24 -6.12 3.90
C ASP A 69 8.86 -6.61 4.35
N VAL A 70 8.10 -7.14 3.40
CA VAL A 70 6.73 -7.64 3.63
C VAL A 70 6.79 -9.13 3.95
N GLY A 71 6.38 -9.52 5.16
CA GLY A 71 6.27 -10.91 5.56
C GLY A 71 4.97 -11.53 5.04
N VAL A 72 5.09 -12.49 4.12
CA VAL A 72 3.94 -13.24 3.58
C VAL A 72 3.99 -14.68 4.05
N SER A 73 2.96 -15.10 4.79
CA SER A 73 2.72 -16.50 5.15
C SER A 73 1.72 -17.12 4.18
N VAL A 74 2.04 -18.28 3.60
CA VAL A 74 1.16 -19.00 2.67
C VAL A 74 0.97 -20.44 3.14
N SER A 75 -0.27 -20.81 3.43
CA SER A 75 -0.69 -22.18 3.74
C SER A 75 -1.44 -22.77 2.53
N ILE A 76 -1.07 -23.99 2.14
CA ILE A 76 -1.68 -24.69 1.01
C ILE A 76 -2.19 -26.04 1.49
N ALA A 77 -3.50 -26.23 1.44
CA ALA A 77 -4.15 -27.53 1.65
C ALA A 77 -4.55 -28.10 0.29
N ASN A 78 -3.77 -29.07 -0.20
CA ASN A 78 -4.04 -29.74 -1.47
C ASN A 78 -4.86 -31.01 -1.24
N HIS A 79 -6.16 -30.93 -1.50
CA HIS A 79 -7.08 -32.07 -1.50
C HIS A 79 -7.31 -32.62 -2.91
N SER A 80 -6.50 -32.22 -3.89
CA SER A 80 -6.61 -32.66 -5.27
C SER A 80 -5.59 -33.73 -5.63
N SER A 81 -5.86 -34.46 -6.70
CA SER A 81 -4.92 -35.41 -7.33
C SER A 81 -3.79 -34.76 -8.15
N ARG A 82 -3.71 -33.42 -8.21
CA ARG A 82 -2.70 -32.70 -9.01
C ARG A 82 -1.61 -32.11 -8.13
N ASN A 83 -0.41 -32.01 -8.68
CA ASN A 83 0.75 -31.49 -7.97
C ASN A 83 0.93 -29.97 -8.16
N VAL A 84 1.27 -29.26 -7.07
CA VAL A 84 1.62 -27.84 -7.09
C VAL A 84 3.07 -27.68 -7.56
N ARG A 85 3.27 -27.19 -8.78
CA ARG A 85 4.61 -27.10 -9.40
C ARG A 85 5.34 -25.79 -9.12
N LYS A 86 4.60 -24.70 -8.91
CA LYS A 86 5.18 -23.36 -8.75
C LYS A 86 4.24 -22.48 -7.95
N ILE A 87 4.82 -21.74 -7.00
CA ILE A 87 4.18 -20.66 -6.26
C ILE A 87 4.87 -19.37 -6.70
N LYS A 88 4.09 -18.32 -6.93
CA LYS A 88 4.58 -16.98 -7.25
C LYS A 88 3.97 -16.02 -6.24
N LEU A 89 4.83 -15.20 -5.64
CA LEU A 89 4.48 -14.06 -4.80
C LEU A 89 4.56 -12.79 -5.66
#